data_AF-A0A0G1RA69-F1
#
_entry.id   AF-A0A0G1RA69-F1
#
_cell.length_a   1.000
_cell.length_b   1.000
_cell.length_c   1.000
_cell.angle_alpha   90.00
_cell.angle_beta   90.00
_cell.angle_gamma   90.00
#
_symmetry.space_group_name_H-M   'P 1'
#
loop_
_entity.id
_entity.type
_entity.pdbx_description
1 polymer ?
#
loop_
_entity_poly.entity_id
_entity_poly.type
_entity_poly.pdbx_seq_one_letter_code
_entity_poly.pdbx_strand_id
1 'polypeptide(L)'
;MRGGTHLFETLKMIPEKMTLGQKAADKIASIVGSWTFIITQSVILMIWIILNVVAWIYHWDPYPFILLNLALSFQAAYTAPIILMSQNRTAEKDRRKASMDLYTDKRAESEIEEIQQQLKHIGSMIGEIARNGRHGK
;
A
#
# COMPACT_ATOMS: atom_id res chain seq x y z
N MET A 1 -38.57 -7.34 -15.96
CA MET A 1 -37.29 -7.99 -15.60
C MET A 1 -36.37 -6.93 -15.00
N ARG A 2 -36.41 -6.71 -13.68
CA ARG A 2 -35.71 -5.59 -13.00
C ARG A 2 -35.29 -5.98 -11.57
N GLY A 3 -34.84 -7.22 -11.39
CA GLY A 3 -34.48 -7.80 -10.09
C GLY A 3 -33.03 -8.32 -9.98
N GLY A 4 -32.27 -8.31 -11.08
CA GLY A 4 -30.92 -8.89 -11.11
C GLY A 4 -29.81 -7.96 -10.60
N THR A 5 -29.95 -6.64 -10.75
CA THR A 5 -28.84 -5.68 -10.53
C THR A 5 -28.55 -5.39 -9.05
N HIS A 6 -29.55 -5.52 -8.16
CA HIS A 6 -29.35 -5.27 -6.72
C HIS A 6 -28.73 -6.45 -5.95
N LEU A 7 -28.78 -7.66 -6.50
CA LEU A 7 -28.15 -8.84 -5.87
C LEU A 7 -26.62 -8.85 -6.04
N PHE A 8 -26.11 -8.28 -7.14
CA PHE A 8 -24.67 -8.15 -7.36
C PHE A 8 -24.04 -7.05 -6.50
N GLU A 9 -24.80 -6.00 -6.15
CA GLU A 9 -24.32 -4.89 -5.33
C GLU A 9 -24.22 -5.27 -3.85
N THR A 10 -25.16 -6.08 -3.35
CA THR A 10 -25.17 -6.59 -1.97
C THR A 10 -24.09 -7.64 -1.71
N LEU A 11 -23.71 -8.45 -2.71
CA LEU A 11 -22.60 -9.41 -2.60
C LEU A 11 -21.21 -8.74 -2.50
N LYS A 12 -21.08 -7.48 -2.92
CA LYS A 12 -19.83 -6.70 -2.81
C LYS A 12 -19.65 -6.07 -1.42
N MET A 13 -20.73 -5.98 -0.63
CA MET A 13 -20.76 -5.44 0.73
C MET A 13 -20.84 -6.54 1.81
N ILE A 14 -20.29 -7.73 1.58
CA ILE A 14 -19.95 -8.58 2.73
C ILE A 14 -18.66 -8.00 3.29
N PRO A 15 -18.68 -7.29 4.44
CA PRO A 15 -17.44 -6.86 5.07
C PRO A 15 -16.62 -8.12 5.33
N GLU A 16 -15.52 -8.27 4.58
CA GLU A 16 -14.54 -9.32 4.81
C GLU A 16 -14.21 -9.24 6.30
N LYS A 17 -14.63 -10.24 7.08
CA LYS A 17 -14.42 -10.26 8.53
C LYS A 17 -12.91 -10.22 8.71
N MET A 18 -12.38 -9.03 8.97
CA MET A 18 -10.94 -8.82 9.09
C MET A 18 -10.46 -9.78 10.17
N THR A 19 -9.70 -10.78 9.74
CA THR A 19 -9.15 -11.78 10.65
C THR A 19 -8.24 -11.05 11.66
N LEU A 20 -8.11 -11.59 12.87
CA LEU A 20 -7.27 -10.97 13.91
C LEU A 20 -5.83 -10.73 13.40
N GLY A 21 -5.34 -11.61 12.53
CA GLY A 21 -4.07 -11.46 11.83
C GLY A 21 -4.02 -10.24 10.89
N GLN A 22 -5.08 -9.97 10.13
CA GLN A 22 -5.15 -8.78 9.27
C GLN A 22 -5.16 -7.47 10.09
N LYS A 23 -5.87 -7.43 11.21
CA LYS A 23 -5.88 -6.25 12.11
C LYS A 23 -4.52 -6.03 12.78
N ALA A 24 -3.88 -7.12 13.23
CA ALA A 24 -2.53 -7.06 13.80
C ALA A 24 -1.51 -6.60 12.75
N ALA A 25 -1.58 -7.14 11.53
CA ALA A 25 -0.70 -6.78 10.43
C ALA A 25 -0.85 -5.31 10.01
N ASP A 26 -2.08 -4.79 9.91
CA ASP A 26 -2.29 -3.37 9.57
C ASP A 26 -1.77 -2.43 10.69
N LYS A 27 -1.87 -2.85 11.96
CA LYS A 27 -1.33 -2.10 13.11
C LYS A 27 0.20 -2.18 13.17
N ILE A 28 0.78 -3.32 12.85
CA ILE A 28 2.24 -3.50 12.75
C ILE A 28 2.80 -2.68 11.59
N ALA A 29 2.14 -2.68 10.43
CA ALA A 29 2.57 -1.93 9.26
C ALA A 29 2.60 -0.42 9.51
N SER A 30 1.62 0.10 10.26
CA SER A 30 1.62 1.53 10.65
C SER A 30 2.69 1.86 11.69
N ILE A 31 3.06 0.90 12.55
CA ILE A 31 4.12 1.08 13.55
C ILE A 31 5.50 1.05 12.89
N VAL A 32 5.79 0.05 12.06
CA VAL A 32 7.11 -0.14 11.43
C VAL A 32 7.47 1.00 10.46
N GLY A 33 6.48 1.65 9.84
CA GLY A 33 6.69 2.80 8.96
C GLY A 33 6.76 4.17 9.66
N SER A 34 6.62 4.23 10.99
CA SER A 34 6.52 5.49 11.72
C SER A 34 7.87 5.95 12.29
N TRP A 35 8.11 7.27 12.24
CA TRP A 35 9.23 7.93 12.94
C TRP A 35 9.27 7.62 14.45
N THR A 36 8.10 7.38 15.06
CA THR A 36 8.00 7.01 16.48
C THR A 36 8.59 5.63 16.79
N PHE A 37 8.61 4.70 15.83
CA PHE A 37 9.21 3.38 16.01
C PHE A 37 10.74 3.47 16.04
N ILE A 38 11.34 4.26 15.14
CA ILE A 38 12.79 4.48 15.11
C ILE A 38 13.26 5.06 16.43
N ILE A 39 12.58 6.10 16.94
CA ILE A 39 12.92 6.74 18.22
C ILE A 39 12.78 5.74 19.37
N THR A 40 11.69 4.96 19.42
CA THR A 40 11.49 3.93 20.46
C THR A 40 12.59 2.87 20.43
N GLN A 41 12.96 2.38 19.24
CA GLN A 41 14.06 1.42 19.07
C GLN A 41 15.40 1.99 19.51
N SER A 42 15.70 3.25 19.16
CA SER A 42 16.91 3.94 19.60
C SER A 42 16.97 4.09 21.12
N VAL A 43 15.86 4.42 21.78
CA VAL A 43 15.78 4.51 23.25
C VAL A 43 15.97 3.13 23.90
N ILE A 44 15.34 2.09 23.36
CA ILE A 44 15.52 0.71 23.85
C ILE A 44 16.99 0.28 23.72
N LEU A 45 17.64 0.54 22.59
CA LEU A 45 19.07 0.29 22.39
C LEU A 45 19.93 1.04 23.41
N MET A 46 19.62 2.32 23.66
CA MET A 46 20.33 3.14 24.65
C MET A 46 20.19 2.56 26.07
N ILE A 47 18.97 2.17 26.47
CA ILE A 47 18.71 1.50 27.75
C ILE A 47 19.46 0.17 27.83
N TRP A 48 19.51 -0.59 26.73
CA TRP A 48 20.26 -1.84 26.65
C TRP A 48 21.76 -1.63 26.83
N ILE A 49 22.35 -0.61 26.21
CA ILE A 49 23.77 -0.28 26.42
C ILE A 49 24.03 0.03 27.90
N ILE A 50 23.16 0.81 28.54
CA ILE A 50 23.30 1.16 29.96
C ILE A 50 23.19 -0.09 30.84
N LEU A 51 22.19 -0.95 30.60
CA LEU A 51 22.03 -2.22 31.31
C LEU A 51 23.25 -3.13 31.14
N ASN A 52 23.83 -3.19 29.94
CA ASN A 52 25.01 -4.00 29.66
C ASN A 52 26.25 -3.48 30.42
N VAL A 53 26.44 -2.16 30.50
CA VAL A 53 27.51 -1.52 31.27
C VAL A 53 27.32 -1.74 32.77
N VAL A 54 26.09 -1.68 33.29
CA VAL A 54 25.80 -1.95 34.71
C VAL A 54 25.97 -3.44 35.06
N ALA A 55 25.60 -4.35 34.15
CA ALA A 55 25.79 -5.78 34.31
C ALA A 55 27.28 -6.17 34.38
N TRP A 56 28.15 -5.47 33.64
CA TRP A 56 29.61 -5.60 33.77
C TRP A 56 30.09 -5.23 35.18
N ILE A 57 29.55 -4.15 35.76
CA ILE A 57 29.95 -3.66 37.09
C ILE A 57 29.54 -4.65 38.19
N TYR A 58 28.39 -5.30 38.07
CA TYR A 58 27.85 -6.22 39.07
C TYR A 58 28.37 -7.68 38.97
N HIS A 59 29.28 -8.01 38.04
CA HIS A 59 29.89 -9.35 37.87
C HIS A 59 28.88 -10.51 37.73
N TRP A 60 27.61 -10.22 37.40
CA TRP A 60 26.55 -11.24 37.39
C TRP A 60 26.62 -12.18 36.19
N ASP A 61 27.33 -11.78 35.11
CA ASP A 61 27.63 -12.60 33.93
C ASP A 61 29.10 -12.40 33.48
N PRO A 62 30.03 -13.28 33.89
CA PRO A 62 31.37 -13.36 33.31
C PRO A 62 31.31 -13.79 31.84
N TYR A 63 32.36 -13.46 31.08
CA TYR A 63 32.53 -13.81 29.66
C TYR A 63 32.22 -15.30 29.37
N PRO A 64 31.42 -15.67 28.34
CA PRO A 64 30.77 -14.85 27.31
C PRO A 64 29.33 -14.53 27.68
N PHE A 65 28.83 -13.33 27.35
CA PHE A 65 27.47 -12.86 27.67
C PHE A 65 26.36 -13.67 26.96
N ILE A 66 26.14 -14.92 27.39
CA ILE A 66 25.32 -15.92 26.70
C ILE A 66 23.84 -15.51 26.70
N LEU A 67 23.36 -14.93 27.81
CA LEU A 67 21.98 -14.48 27.95
C LEU A 67 21.68 -13.27 27.08
N LEU A 68 22.64 -12.34 26.97
CA LEU A 68 22.54 -11.16 26.11
C LEU A 68 22.50 -11.57 24.63
N ASN A 69 23.42 -12.44 24.22
CA ASN A 69 23.53 -12.89 22.84
C ASN A 69 22.28 -13.68 22.42
N LEU A 70 21.74 -14.50 23.33
CA LEU A 70 20.48 -15.23 23.12
C LEU A 70 19.29 -14.28 22.97
N ALA A 71 19.17 -13.27 23.84
CA ALA A 71 18.08 -12.30 23.77
C ALA A 71 18.10 -11.48 22.47
N LEU A 72 19.28 -11.02 22.05
CA LEU A 72 19.45 -10.27 20.79
C LEU A 72 19.18 -11.15 19.56
N SER A 73 19.67 -12.39 19.57
CA SER A 73 19.41 -13.35 18.50
C SER A 73 17.91 -13.65 18.38
N PHE A 74 17.21 -13.81 19.51
CA PHE A 74 15.76 -14.00 19.52
C PHE A 74 15.00 -12.76 19.03
N GLN A 75 15.41 -11.56 19.46
CA GLN A 75 14.83 -10.30 19.01
C GLN A 75 14.96 -10.15 17.49
N ALA A 76 16.14 -10.40 16.93
CA ALA A 76 16.38 -10.34 15.49
C ALA A 76 15.55 -11.39 14.74
N ALA A 77 15.53 -12.63 15.25
CA ALA A 77 14.77 -13.74 14.67
C ALA A 77 13.25 -13.47 14.62
N TYR A 78 12.68 -12.79 15.62
CA TYR A 78 11.27 -12.41 15.64
C TYR A 78 10.98 -11.15 14.80
N THR A 79 11.95 -10.25 14.67
CA THR A 79 11.80 -9.02 13.89
C THR A 79 11.71 -9.29 12.39
N ALA A 80 12.52 -10.21 11.86
CA ALA A 80 12.53 -10.57 10.44
C ALA A 80 11.15 -11.00 9.87
N PRO A 81 10.40 -11.94 10.48
CA PRO A 81 9.08 -12.33 9.98
C PRO A 81 8.03 -11.24 10.13
N ILE A 82 8.10 -10.41 11.18
CA ILE A 82 7.22 -9.25 11.34
C ILE A 82 7.41 -8.26 10.20
N ILE A 83 8.66 -7.91 9.91
CA ILE A 83 9.00 -7.01 8.81
C ILE A 83 8.52 -7.62 7.50
N LEU A 84 8.77 -8.91 7.26
CA LEU A 84 8.34 -9.60 6.05
C LEU A 84 6.81 -9.60 5.89
N MET A 85 6.05 -9.85 6.96
CA MET A 85 4.59 -9.79 6.94
C MET A 85 4.08 -8.37 6.66
N SER A 86 4.71 -7.36 7.28
CA SER A 86 4.38 -5.95 7.03
C SER A 86 4.67 -5.56 5.58
N GLN A 87 5.81 -5.97 5.03
CA GLN A 87 6.19 -5.71 3.65
C GLN A 87 5.24 -6.40 2.67
N ASN A 88 4.90 -7.67 2.90
CA ASN A 88 3.96 -8.42 2.06
C ASN A 88 2.59 -7.73 1.98
N ARG A 89 2.11 -7.17 3.10
CA ARG A 89 0.85 -6.41 3.16
C ARG A 89 0.93 -5.09 2.38
N THR A 90 2.03 -4.35 2.48
CA THR A 90 2.23 -3.11 1.71
C THR A 90 2.29 -3.41 0.22
N ALA A 91 3.05 -4.44 -0.18
CA ALA A 91 3.16 -4.85 -1.58
C ALA A 91 1.81 -5.27 -2.19
N GLU A 92 0.94 -5.92 -1.41
CA GLU A 92 -0.42 -6.25 -1.87
C GLU A 92 -1.31 -5.01 -2.05
N LYS A 93 -1.19 -4.01 -1.17
CA LYS A 93 -1.90 -2.72 -1.33
C LYS A 93 -1.38 -1.98 -2.58
N ASP A 94 -0.08 -1.93 -2.76
CA ASP A 94 0.55 -1.27 -3.91
C ASP A 94 0.17 -1.92 -5.24
N ARG A 95 0.14 -3.27 -5.29
CA ARG A 95 -0.31 -4.00 -6.49
C ARG A 95 -1.77 -3.68 -6.85
N ARG A 96 -2.66 -3.60 -5.85
CA ARG A 96 -4.07 -3.22 -6.07
C ARG A 96 -4.19 -1.79 -6.59
N LYS A 97 -3.44 -0.86 -5.99
CA LYS A 97 -3.41 0.53 -6.43
C LYS A 97 -2.91 0.65 -7.88
N ALA A 98 -1.79 0.01 -8.21
CA ALA A 98 -1.24 -0.01 -9.57
C ALA A 98 -2.25 -0.56 -10.59
N SER A 99 -3.00 -1.60 -10.22
CA SER A 99 -4.03 -2.16 -11.12
C SER A 99 -5.19 -1.19 -11.38
N MET A 100 -5.59 -0.42 -10.35
CA MET A 100 -6.62 0.61 -10.48
C MET A 100 -6.13 1.81 -11.29
N ASP A 101 -4.89 2.24 -11.07
CA ASP A 101 -4.26 3.32 -11.81
C ASP A 101 -4.21 2.97 -13.31
N LEU A 102 -3.75 1.74 -13.65
CA LEU A 102 -3.75 1.23 -15.03
C LEU A 102 -5.14 1.20 -15.68
N TYR A 103 -6.18 0.83 -14.92
CA TYR A 103 -7.55 0.82 -15.42
C TYR A 103 -8.05 2.24 -15.71
N THR A 104 -7.76 3.17 -14.80
CA THR A 104 -8.14 4.59 -14.93
C THR A 104 -7.45 5.23 -16.12
N ASP A 105 -6.15 4.96 -16.32
CA ASP A 105 -5.39 5.48 -17.45
C ASP A 105 -5.95 4.98 -18.79
N LYS A 106 -6.22 3.68 -18.92
CA LYS A 106 -6.85 3.12 -20.13
C LYS A 106 -8.24 3.70 -20.40
N ARG A 107 -9.01 3.93 -19.34
CA ARG A 107 -10.34 4.55 -19.45
C ARG A 107 -10.23 5.97 -19.96
N ALA A 108 -9.30 6.76 -19.41
CA ALA A 108 -9.04 8.13 -19.85
C ALA A 108 -8.55 8.17 -21.31
N GLU A 109 -7.70 7.22 -21.72
CA GLU A 109 -7.26 7.08 -23.11
C GLU A 109 -8.45 6.87 -24.06
N SER A 110 -9.35 5.93 -23.78
CA SER A 110 -10.55 5.71 -24.60
C SER A 110 -11.49 6.93 -24.63
N GLU A 111 -11.67 7.63 -23.51
CA GLU A 111 -12.48 8.86 -23.47
C GLU A 111 -11.87 9.98 -24.34
N ILE A 112 -10.53 10.11 -24.35
CA ILE A 112 -9.82 11.05 -25.22
C ILE A 112 -10.01 10.65 -26.70
N GLU A 113 -9.90 9.37 -27.04
CA GLU A 113 -10.14 8.88 -28.40
C GLU A 113 -11.56 9.20 -28.89
N GLU A 114 -12.58 8.97 -28.04
CA GLU A 114 -13.97 9.31 -28.35
C GLU A 114 -14.14 10.82 -28.61
N ILE A 115 -13.55 11.67 -27.77
CA ILE A 115 -13.59 13.13 -27.96
C ILE A 115 -12.89 13.53 -29.27
N GLN A 116 -11.74 12.93 -29.60
CA GLN A 116 -11.05 13.20 -30.86
C GLN A 116 -11.89 12.80 -32.07
N GLN A 117 -12.60 11.67 -32.01
CA GLN A 117 -13.51 11.24 -33.07
C GLN A 117 -14.67 12.23 -33.25
N GLN A 118 -15.28 12.69 -32.14
CA GLN A 118 -16.33 13.71 -32.18
C GLN A 118 -15.83 15.04 -32.78
N LEU A 119 -14.63 15.49 -32.39
CA LEU A 119 -14.02 16.71 -32.96
C LEU A 119 -13.76 16.57 -34.46
N LYS A 120 -13.25 15.42 -34.92
CA LYS A 120 -13.08 15.14 -36.35
C LYS A 120 -14.41 15.17 -37.11
N HIS A 121 -15.45 14.57 -36.53
CA HIS A 121 -16.80 14.55 -37.13
C HIS A 121 -17.42 15.95 -37.22
N ILE A 122 -17.29 16.77 -36.17
CA ILE A 122 -17.73 18.17 -36.21
C ILE A 122 -16.92 18.95 -37.27
N GLY A 123 -15.59 18.75 -37.30
CA GLY A 123 -14.72 19.38 -38.30
C GLY A 123 -15.10 19.02 -39.74
N SER A 124 -15.45 17.77 -40.02
CA SER A 124 -15.89 17.35 -41.36
C SER A 124 -17.23 17.96 -41.75
N MET A 125 -18.21 18.02 -40.82
CA MET A 125 -19.50 18.66 -41.08
C MET A 125 -19.35 20.15 -41.41
N ILE A 126 -18.51 20.88 -40.67
CA ILE A 126 -18.20 22.29 -40.95
C ILE A 126 -17.56 22.43 -42.33
N GLY A 127 -16.62 21.56 -42.68
CA GLY A 127 -15.98 21.55 -44.00
C GLY A 127 -16.93 21.24 -45.16
N GLU A 128 -17.96 20.43 -44.95
CA GLU A 128 -19.02 20.17 -45.93
C GLU A 128 -19.95 21.38 -46.10
N ILE A 129 -20.39 22.01 -45.00
CA ILE A 129 -21.22 23.23 -45.04
C ILE A 129 -20.49 24.36 -45.78
N ALA A 130 -19.20 24.57 -45.46
CA ALA A 130 -18.38 25.59 -46.11
C ALA A 130 -18.21 25.36 -47.62
N ARG A 131 -18.13 24.10 -48.06
CA ARG A 131 -18.08 23.75 -49.49
C ARG A 131 -19.44 23.96 -50.18
N ASN A 132 -20.53 23.55 -49.54
CA ASN A 132 -21.88 23.66 -50.11
C ASN A 132 -22.32 25.13 -50.25
N GLY A 133 -21.98 25.98 -49.28
CA GLY A 133 -22.23 27.43 -49.34
C GLY A 133 -21.41 28.17 -50.42
N ARG A 134 -20.35 27.55 -50.97
CA ARG A 134 -19.51 28.12 -52.03
C ARG A 134 -20.03 27.87 -53.45
N HIS A 135 -20.90 26.87 -53.62
CA HIS A 135 -21.51 26.53 -54.91
C HIS A 135 -22.87 27.21 -55.16
N GLY A 136 -23.46 27.85 -54.14
CA GLY A 136 -24.75 28.54 -54.24
C GLY A 136 -24.67 30.04 -54.59
N LYS A 137 -23.56 30.54 -55.13
CA LYS A 137 -23.41 31.92 -55.62
C LYS A 137 -23.19 31.96 -57.12
#